data_AF-A0A7X6UR27-F1
#
_entry.id   AF-A0A7X6UR27-F1
#
_cell.length_a   1.000
_cell.length_b   1.000
_cell.length_c   1.000
_cell.angle_alpha   90.00
_cell.angle_beta   90.00
_cell.angle_gamma   90.00
#
_symmetry.space_group_name_H-M   'P 1'
#
loop_
_entity.id
_entity.type
_entity.pdbx_description
1 polymer ?
#
loop_
_entity_poly.entity_id
_entity_poly.type
_entity_poly.pdbx_seq_one_letter_code
_entity_poly.pdbx_strand_id
1 'polypeptide(L)' 'MNIDTIRTATDFVKIRFKEAQPDTAIIFGSGLKDAGSIFEELSAMNYSEIPGLGEASVAG' A
#
# COMPACT_ATOMS: atom_id res chain seq x y z
N MET A 1 13.34 5.76 -9.18
CA MET A 1 13.24 4.54 -8.36
C MET A 1 13.87 3.40 -9.14
N ASN A 2 14.79 2.63 -8.55
CA ASN A 2 15.45 1.51 -9.24
C ASN A 2 14.46 0.33 -9.36
N ILE A 3 14.54 -0.46 -10.44
CA ILE A 3 13.71 -1.65 -10.67
C ILE A 3 13.86 -2.68 -9.54
N ASP A 4 15.04 -2.76 -8.94
CA ASP A 4 15.32 -3.63 -7.79
C ASP A 4 14.51 -3.21 -6.56
N THR A 5 14.32 -1.90 -6.36
CA THR A 5 13.49 -1.36 -5.28
C THR A 5 12.02 -1.70 -5.48
N ILE A 6 11.51 -1.62 -6.71
CA ILE A 6 10.12 -1.98 -7.03
C ILE A 6 9.87 -3.47 -6.77
N ARG A 7 10.80 -4.34 -7.18
CA ARG A 7 10.72 -5.79 -6.90
C ARG A 7 10.71 -6.06 -5.40
N THR A 8 11.61 -5.42 -4.66
CA THR A 8 11.71 -5.56 -3.21
C THR A 8 10.42 -5.12 -2.51
N ALA A 9 9.85 -3.97 -2.90
CA ALA A 9 8.57 -3.50 -2.36
C ALA A 9 7.42 -4.48 -2.67
N THR A 10 7.39 -5.01 -3.90
CA THR A 10 6.37 -5.98 -4.34
C THR A 10 6.44 -7.27 -3.52
N ASP A 11 7.63 -7.84 -3.37
CA ASP A 11 7.83 -9.08 -2.62
C ASP A 11 7.48 -8.88 -1.14
N PHE A 12 7.84 -7.73 -0.58
CA PHE A 12 7.50 -7.36 0.80
C PHE A 12 5.99 -7.30 1.03
N VAL A 13 5.24 -6.60 0.15
CA VAL A 13 3.77 -6.52 0.23
C VAL A 13 3.13 -7.90 0.11
N LYS A 14 3.60 -8.75 -0.82
CA LYS A 14 3.09 -10.13 -0.98
C LYS A 14 3.31 -11.00 0.25
N ILE A 15 4.46 -10.86 0.92
CA ILE A 15 4.74 -11.58 2.17
C ILE A 15 3.85 -11.05 3.29
N ARG A 16 3.74 -9.72 3.42
CA ARG A 16 2.99 -9.06 4.50
C ARG A 16 1.49 -9.33 4.44
N PHE A 17 0.94 -9.46 3.24
CA PHE A 17 -0.49 -9.72 2.98
C PHE A 17 -0.71 -11.05 2.25
N LYS A 18 0.07 -12.09 2.63
CA LYS A 18 0.05 -13.41 1.98
C LYS A 18 -1.35 -14.05 1.92
N GLU A 19 -2.17 -13.81 2.93
CA GLU A 19 -3.55 -14.34 3.00
C GLU A 19 -4.51 -13.59 2.08
N ALA A 20 -4.27 -12.29 1.84
CA ALA A 20 -5.15 -11.46 1.02
C ALA A 20 -4.98 -11.72 -0.49
N GLN A 21 -3.84 -12.26 -0.93
CA GLN A 21 -3.51 -12.56 -2.33
C GLN A 21 -4.03 -11.51 -3.33
N PRO A 22 -3.64 -10.23 -3.18
CA PRO A 22 -4.26 -9.15 -3.94
C PRO A 22 -4.03 -9.33 -5.45
N ASP A 23 -5.11 -9.30 -6.23
CA ASP A 23 -5.11 -9.30 -7.70
C ASP A 23 -5.36 -7.90 -8.29
N THR A 24 -5.83 -6.97 -7.45
CA THR A 24 -6.29 -5.64 -7.82
C THR A 24 -5.72 -4.61 -6.84
N ALA A 25 -5.44 -3.41 -7.34
CA ALA A 25 -5.01 -2.28 -6.53
C ALA A 25 -5.86 -1.03 -6.86
N ILE A 26 -6.14 -0.23 -5.84
CA ILE A 26 -6.86 1.03 -5.96
C ILE A 26 -5.99 2.11 -5.33
N ILE A 27 -5.90 3.27 -5.99
CA ILE A 27 -5.22 4.45 -5.47
C ILE A 27 -6.29 5.50 -5.17
N PHE A 28 -6.41 5.89 -3.90
CA PHE A 28 -7.29 6.97 -3.48
C PHE A 28 -6.57 8.31 -3.64
N GLY A 29 -7.15 9.20 -4.45
CA GLY A 29 -6.69 10.57 -4.59
C GLY A 29 -7.23 11.49 -3.49
N SER A 30 -6.80 12.75 -3.53
CA SER A 30 -7.23 13.77 -2.57
C SER A 30 -8.75 13.87 -2.46
N GLY A 31 -9.25 13.91 -1.21
CA GLY A 31 -10.69 13.97 -0.91
C GLY A 31 -11.39 12.62 -0.86
N LEU A 32 -10.68 11.51 -1.12
CA LEU A 32 -11.23 10.15 -1.07
C LEU A 32 -10.67 9.30 0.09
N LYS A 33 -10.04 9.93 1.09
CA LYS A 33 -9.40 9.22 2.21
C LYS A 33 -10.33 8.20 2.89
N ASP A 34 -11.60 8.56 3.04
CA ASP A 34 -12.59 7.76 3.76
C ASP A 34 -13.25 6.70 2.84
N ALA A 35 -13.00 6.75 1.52
CA ALA A 35 -13.57 5.79 0.58
C ALA A 35 -13.06 4.36 0.81
N GLY A 36 -11.88 4.20 1.44
CA GLY A 36 -11.38 2.89 1.85
C GLY A 36 -12.25 2.19 2.90
N SER A 37 -13.04 2.93 3.67
CA SER A 37 -13.88 2.38 4.74
C SER A 37 -15.06 1.52 4.26
N ILE A 38 -15.36 1.52 2.95
CA ILE A 38 -16.40 0.65 2.37
C ILE A 38 -15.93 -0.80 2.25
N PHE A 39 -14.63 -1.05 2.32
CA PHE A 39 -14.04 -2.37 2.25
C PHE A 39 -13.81 -2.91 3.67
N GLU A 40 -13.89 -4.23 3.81
CA GLU A 40 -13.46 -4.89 5.05
C GLU A 40 -11.94 -4.78 5.17
N GLU A 41 -11.47 -4.16 6.26
CA GLU A 41 -10.05 -4.06 6.54
C GLU A 41 -9.52 -5.39 7.08
N LEU A 42 -8.82 -6.15 6.24
CA LEU A 42 -8.13 -7.37 6.67
C LEU A 42 -6.81 -7.06 7.37
N SER A 43 -6.10 -6.03 6.91
CA SER A 43 -4.85 -5.55 7.51
C SER A 43 -4.46 -4.19 6.92
N ALA A 44 -3.83 -3.34 7.75
CA ALA A 44 -3.26 -2.06 7.34
C ALA A 44 -1.74 -2.00 7.58
N MET A 45 -1.06 -1.12 6.84
CA MET A 45 0.33 -0.74 7.08
C MET A 45 0.59 0.70 6.63
N ASN A 46 1.60 1.35 7.22
CA ASN A 46 2.02 2.67 6.79
C ASN A 46 2.92 2.60 5.55
N TYR A 47 2.92 3.65 4.72
CA TYR A 47 3.80 3.71 3.55
C TYR A 47 5.28 3.69 3.91
N SER A 48 5.69 4.25 5.05
CA SER A 48 7.08 4.25 5.50
C SER A 48 7.62 2.86 5.85
N GLU A 49 6.74 1.87 6.02
CA GLU A 49 7.13 0.47 6.22
C GLU A 49 7.46 -0.23 4.89
N ILE A 50 7.06 0.33 3.75
CA ILE A 50 7.26 -0.28 2.42
C ILE A 50 8.62 0.18 1.85
N PRO A 51 9.53 -0.76 1.48
CA PRO A 51 10.83 -0.41 0.91
C PRO A 51 10.72 0.54 -0.29
N GLY A 52 11.40 1.69 -0.23
CA GLY A 52 11.39 2.69 -1.29
C GLY A 52 10.24 3.69 -1.25
N LEU A 53 9.30 3.53 -0.31
CA LEU A 53 8.34 4.56 0.06
C LEU A 53 8.79 5.26 1.35
N GLY A 54 8.20 6.43 1.63
CA GLY A 54 8.42 7.22 2.84
C GLY A 54 7.10 7.57 3.51
N GLU A 55 7.12 8.55 4.40
CA GLU A 55 5.89 9.09 4.99
C GLU A 55 4.96 9.69 3.92
N ALA A 56 3.65 9.57 4.14
CA ALA A 56 2.68 10.29 3.33
C ALA A 56 2.92 11.80 3.49
N SER A 57 3.32 12.48 2.42
CA SER A 57 3.78 13.88 2.48
C SER A 57 2.67 14.91 2.34
N VAL A 58 1.46 14.48 1.98
CA VAL A 58 0.29 15.35 1.80
C VAL A 58 -0.84 14.86 2.69
N ALA A 59 -1.51 15.80 3.36
CA ALA A 59 -2.70 15.50 4.16
C ALA A 59 -3.88 15.12 3.25
N GLY A 60 -4.54 14.01 3.57
CA GLY A 60 -5.63 13.43 2.78
C GLY A 60 -5.37 11.95 2.52
#